data_AF-A0A2H0Q7K0-F1
#
_entry.id   AF-A0A2H0Q7K0-F1
#
_cell.length_a   1.000
_cell.length_b   1.000
_cell.length_c   1.000
_cell.angle_alpha   90.00
_cell.angle_beta   90.00
_cell.angle_gamma   90.00
#
_symmetry.space_group_name_H-M   'P 1'
#
loop_
_entity.id
_entity.type
_entity.pdbx_description
1 polymer ?
#
loop_
_entity_poly.entity_id
_entity_poly.type
_entity_poly.pdbx_seq_one_letter_code
_entity_poly.pdbx_strand_id
1 'polypeptide(L)'
;MKLWLLLILYSSLSLAQSRIEVTLFDGTKLDCSKSNAIPAACVHPNGTKFLIEANERFAVGSSLSPDGEFNNFTSIKEVKWEDQLIYASIPFPGMGYGAGVFPGSTIDQSQTPGANLPAIEMPRSTYRNDLMTYTGAVGNLKYMEQRVSDPAALELLKEMLAHAEKRLAEAQKNTNAQTIELELSDESKASCDKIKSIGVVACPLYHCSDPKNGYYFDNQFGQPSIIVLNDSNRIQDNKFVERAWNPENREKPIFENFKFVPINGGGMLGGIGFGGYAPATQEMLNAERLKEVQRARQLPSIQVEQPQILNAFSDPMYRSIIGGMIDSCEPSEIAPLANGLKAMRTDIANAEMVQLVEVTDNILTSRLINPEAIPENSCREGDTWYRDDSYTFSRESLANSAPKTIDLATARRLFNEAEAMEDIAWDYKADGCYARAHLMARRFEEQGIEVDKVWIKGELNVPSAGIQWNFHVAPIVYVEDANGNVQKMVIDPSLMDGPVSVDDWSATMQKGAIGETVETQFPFPNNVSNLERTAIAYSNSEPYLPYDKITMSEEEKMTQSNETMVRYLGFSEFSGSGP
;
A
#
# COMPACT_ATOMS: atom_id res chain seq x y z
N MET A 1 4.20 68.08 -33.81
CA MET A 1 5.38 67.95 -32.90
C MET A 1 5.05 68.05 -31.41
N LYS A 2 4.17 68.94 -30.93
CA LYS A 2 3.84 69.03 -29.48
C LYS A 2 2.96 67.90 -28.92
N LEU A 3 2.25 67.15 -29.77
CA LEU A 3 1.43 65.99 -29.33
C LEU A 3 2.22 64.67 -29.22
N TRP A 4 3.37 64.57 -29.90
CA TRP A 4 4.24 63.37 -29.83
C TRP A 4 5.15 63.38 -28.59
N LEU A 5 5.46 64.55 -28.02
CA LEU A 5 6.22 64.64 -26.76
C LEU A 5 5.38 64.32 -25.51
N LEU A 6 4.05 64.50 -25.54
CA LEU A 6 3.20 64.17 -24.40
C LEU A 6 2.93 62.67 -24.26
N LEU A 7 2.96 61.91 -25.37
CA LEU A 7 2.85 60.45 -25.34
C LEU A 7 4.13 59.75 -24.86
N ILE A 8 5.31 60.35 -25.08
CA ILE A 8 6.59 59.84 -24.55
C ILE A 8 6.77 60.18 -23.06
N LEU A 9 6.17 61.27 -22.58
CA LEU A 9 6.21 61.65 -21.15
C LEU A 9 5.13 60.96 -20.29
N TYR A 10 4.04 60.43 -20.89
CA TYR A 10 3.06 59.60 -20.18
C TYR A 10 3.47 58.11 -20.10
N SER A 11 4.39 57.63 -20.95
CA SER A 11 5.00 56.30 -20.81
C SER A 11 6.13 56.23 -19.77
N SER A 12 6.50 57.36 -19.17
CA SER A 12 7.46 57.46 -18.07
C SER A 12 6.81 57.77 -16.72
N LEU A 13 5.47 57.76 -16.63
CA LEU A 13 4.78 57.69 -15.35
C LEU A 13 5.09 56.32 -14.74
N SER A 14 6.00 56.32 -13.77
CA SER A 14 6.13 55.32 -12.72
C SER A 14 5.60 53.95 -13.12
N LEU A 15 6.43 53.15 -13.80
CA LEU A 15 6.41 51.70 -13.61
C LEU A 15 6.61 51.51 -12.10
N ALA A 16 5.52 51.58 -11.33
CA ALA A 16 5.50 51.16 -9.95
C ALA A 16 5.93 49.71 -10.06
N GLN A 17 7.16 49.42 -9.66
CA GLN A 17 7.70 48.06 -9.68
C GLN A 17 6.66 47.20 -8.98
N SER A 18 6.06 46.29 -9.74
CA SER A 18 5.05 45.37 -9.25
C SER A 18 5.64 44.65 -8.03
N ARG A 19 5.09 44.90 -6.83
CA ARG A 19 5.65 44.35 -5.59
C ARG A 19 5.00 43.01 -5.30
N ILE A 20 5.80 41.96 -5.30
CA ILE A 20 5.45 40.67 -4.72
C ILE A 20 5.80 40.73 -3.23
N GLU A 21 4.85 40.49 -2.34
CA GLU A 21 5.11 40.33 -0.90
C GLU A 21 4.82 38.89 -0.48
N VAL A 22 5.79 38.24 0.15
CA VAL A 22 5.63 36.89 0.69
C VAL A 22 5.84 36.93 2.19
N THR A 23 4.93 36.32 2.95
CA THR A 23 5.00 36.22 4.41
C THR A 23 5.01 34.76 4.83
N LEU A 24 5.94 34.38 5.71
CA LEU A 24 6.03 33.06 6.32
C LEU A 24 5.11 32.94 7.54
N PHE A 25 4.89 31.72 8.05
CA PHE A 25 4.01 31.49 9.19
C PHE A 25 4.48 32.11 10.51
N ASP A 26 5.79 32.25 10.69
CA ASP A 26 6.39 32.97 11.81
C ASP A 26 6.20 34.50 11.73
N GLY A 27 5.61 34.99 10.62
CA GLY A 27 5.38 36.41 10.36
C GLY A 27 6.52 37.09 9.61
N THR A 28 7.61 36.37 9.28
CA THR A 28 8.73 36.96 8.55
C THR A 28 8.35 37.29 7.12
N LYS A 29 8.62 38.53 6.70
CA LYS A 29 8.46 38.98 5.31
C LYS A 29 9.72 38.70 4.51
N LEU A 30 9.56 38.14 3.32
CA LEU A 30 10.65 37.91 2.37
C LEU A 30 10.83 39.14 1.46
N ASP A 31 12.08 39.48 1.15
CA ASP A 31 12.39 40.50 0.14
C ASP A 31 12.36 39.89 -1.25
N CYS A 32 11.28 40.12 -1.99
CA CYS A 32 11.09 39.67 -3.38
C CYS A 32 11.33 40.80 -4.40
N SER A 33 11.99 41.90 -4.01
CA SER A 33 12.11 43.12 -4.83
C SER A 33 12.82 42.94 -6.18
N LYS A 34 13.50 41.81 -6.37
CA LYS A 34 14.20 41.46 -7.62
C LYS A 34 13.32 40.73 -8.64
N SER A 35 12.12 40.32 -8.26
CA SER A 35 11.23 39.50 -9.10
C SER A 35 9.99 40.30 -9.50
N ASN A 36 9.61 40.23 -10.77
CA ASN A 36 8.39 40.89 -11.29
C ASN A 36 7.31 39.90 -11.74
N ALA A 37 7.56 38.59 -11.60
CA ALA A 37 6.61 37.54 -11.92
C ALA A 37 6.76 36.35 -10.96
N ILE A 38 5.79 35.43 -11.02
CA ILE A 38 5.82 34.14 -10.34
C ILE A 38 6.23 33.07 -11.37
N PRO A 39 7.12 32.11 -11.05
CA PRO A 39 7.82 31.94 -9.76
C PRO A 39 8.74 33.13 -9.42
N ALA A 40 8.76 33.51 -8.14
CA ALA A 40 9.50 34.67 -7.63
C ALA A 40 10.71 34.26 -6.80
N ALA A 41 11.86 34.86 -7.05
CA ALA A 41 13.01 34.83 -6.16
C ALA A 41 12.84 35.84 -5.03
N CYS A 42 12.94 35.36 -3.80
CA CYS A 42 12.89 36.17 -2.58
C CYS A 42 14.07 35.85 -1.66
N VAL A 43 14.41 36.76 -0.75
CA VAL A 43 15.49 36.59 0.21
C VAL A 43 14.99 36.86 1.62
N HIS A 44 15.30 35.95 2.53
CA HIS A 44 15.07 36.10 3.97
C HIS A 44 16.06 37.09 4.60
N PRO A 45 15.71 37.75 5.71
CA PRO A 45 16.67 38.59 6.45
C PRO A 45 17.97 37.88 6.91
N ASN A 46 17.95 36.55 7.09
CA ASN A 46 19.14 35.77 7.44
C ASN A 46 20.00 35.36 6.22
N GLY A 47 19.60 35.76 5.01
CA GLY A 47 20.29 35.43 3.75
C GLY A 47 19.78 34.16 3.05
N THR A 48 18.85 33.40 3.63
CA THR A 48 18.20 32.26 2.96
C THR A 48 17.47 32.73 1.70
N LYS A 49 17.72 32.10 0.57
CA LYS A 49 17.05 32.40 -0.70
C LYS A 49 15.82 31.51 -0.83
N PHE A 50 14.76 32.05 -1.41
CA PHE A 50 13.49 31.36 -1.64
C PHE A 50 13.09 31.47 -3.10
N LEU A 51 12.58 30.37 -3.66
CA LEU A 51 11.87 30.35 -4.93
C LEU A 51 10.41 30.02 -4.65
N ILE A 52 9.52 30.96 -4.93
CA ILE A 52 8.11 30.91 -4.56
C ILE A 52 7.26 30.71 -5.81
N GLU A 53 6.55 29.59 -5.89
CA GLU A 53 5.50 29.35 -6.88
C GLU A 53 4.14 29.47 -6.20
N ALA A 54 3.23 30.28 -6.74
CA ALA A 54 1.93 30.47 -6.15
C ALA A 54 0.83 30.70 -7.21
N ASN A 55 -0.36 30.23 -6.90
CA ASN A 55 -1.61 30.56 -7.56
C ASN A 55 -2.73 30.64 -6.50
N GLU A 56 -3.97 30.85 -6.96
CA GLU A 56 -5.14 31.00 -6.09
C GLU A 56 -5.43 29.77 -5.19
N ARG A 57 -4.91 28.59 -5.54
CA ARG A 57 -5.18 27.33 -4.83
C ARG A 57 -4.03 26.87 -3.95
N PHE A 58 -2.79 27.18 -4.32
CA PHE A 58 -1.61 26.75 -3.56
C PHE A 58 -0.44 27.74 -3.69
N ALA A 59 0.40 27.78 -2.65
CA ALA A 59 1.74 28.35 -2.73
C ALA A 59 2.75 27.35 -2.17
N VAL A 60 3.83 27.13 -2.92
CA VAL A 60 4.95 26.27 -2.53
C VAL A 60 6.23 27.10 -2.61
N GLY A 61 7.05 26.99 -1.56
CA GLY A 61 8.35 27.64 -1.50
C GLY A 61 9.46 26.62 -1.36
N SER A 62 10.40 26.61 -2.30
CA SER A 62 11.69 25.96 -2.11
C SER A 62 12.66 26.99 -1.51
N SER A 63 13.53 26.56 -0.61
CA SER A 63 14.53 27.44 0.01
C SER A 63 15.94 26.86 -0.06
N LEU A 64 16.92 27.75 -0.11
CA LEU A 64 18.34 27.44 -0.06
C LEU A 64 18.98 28.37 0.97
N SER A 65 19.41 27.80 2.09
CA SER A 65 20.05 28.54 3.18
C SER A 65 21.48 28.99 2.82
N PRO A 66 22.08 29.93 3.58
CA PRO A 66 23.44 30.40 3.32
C PRO A 66 24.53 29.32 3.42
N ASP A 67 24.32 28.30 4.26
CA ASP A 67 25.15 27.11 4.38
C ASP A 67 24.85 26.04 3.32
N GLY A 68 23.87 26.29 2.45
CA GLY A 68 23.51 25.42 1.34
C GLY A 68 22.58 24.28 1.75
N GLU A 69 21.87 24.35 2.87
CA GLU A 69 20.77 23.43 3.13
C GLU A 69 19.58 23.79 2.26
N PHE A 70 19.02 22.77 1.60
CA PHE A 70 17.89 22.93 0.71
C PHE A 70 16.63 22.36 1.35
N ASN A 71 15.55 23.13 1.35
CA ASN A 71 14.24 22.69 1.84
C ASN A 71 13.18 22.87 0.74
N ASN A 72 12.55 21.76 0.34
CA ASN A 72 11.52 21.74 -0.71
C ASN A 72 10.15 22.27 -0.24
N PHE A 73 9.95 22.42 1.07
CA PHE A 73 8.65 22.73 1.66
C PHE A 73 8.80 23.80 2.73
N THR A 74 8.85 25.06 2.29
CA THR A 74 8.68 26.18 3.20
C THR A 74 7.19 26.51 3.29
N SER A 75 6.66 26.47 4.51
CA SER A 75 5.28 26.88 4.78
C SER A 75 5.13 28.39 4.51
N ILE A 76 4.38 28.73 3.46
CA ILE A 76 4.05 30.11 3.10
C ILE A 76 2.69 30.46 3.70
N LYS A 77 2.63 31.54 4.48
CA LYS A 77 1.38 32.03 5.06
C LYS A 77 0.58 32.83 4.04
N GLU A 78 1.24 33.73 3.33
CA GLU A 78 0.58 34.72 2.47
C GLU A 78 1.48 35.10 1.29
N VAL A 79 0.89 35.25 0.11
CA VAL A 79 1.52 35.81 -1.10
C VAL A 79 0.61 36.91 -1.65
N LYS A 80 1.17 38.12 -1.83
CA LYS A 80 0.50 39.26 -2.46
C LYS A 80 1.24 39.72 -3.70
N TRP A 81 0.50 40.26 -4.65
CA TRP A 81 1.02 40.97 -5.82
C TRP A 81 0.27 42.28 -5.99
N GLU A 82 0.98 43.42 -5.94
CA GLU A 82 0.37 44.75 -6.03
C GLU A 82 -0.76 44.96 -5.00
N ASP A 83 -0.50 44.57 -3.75
CA ASP A 83 -1.46 44.57 -2.62
C ASP A 83 -2.67 43.63 -2.78
N GLN A 84 -2.81 42.93 -3.91
CA GLN A 84 -3.82 41.89 -4.09
C GLN A 84 -3.35 40.57 -3.50
N LEU A 85 -4.23 39.92 -2.74
CA LEU A 85 -3.96 38.60 -2.18
C LEU A 85 -4.04 37.54 -3.29
N ILE A 86 -2.92 36.88 -3.59
CA ILE A 86 -2.88 35.72 -4.49
C ILE A 86 -3.19 34.44 -3.73
N TYR A 87 -2.56 34.28 -2.57
CA TYR A 87 -2.68 33.08 -1.75
C TYR A 87 -2.61 33.44 -0.27
N ALA A 88 -3.49 32.83 0.53
CA ALA A 88 -3.36 32.78 1.97
C ALA A 88 -3.63 31.36 2.43
N SER A 89 -2.71 30.78 3.21
CA SER A 89 -2.98 29.53 3.88
C SER A 89 -3.92 29.80 5.06
N ILE A 90 -5.06 29.12 5.08
CA ILE A 90 -5.87 29.04 6.29
C ILE A 90 -5.19 28.00 7.19
N PRO A 91 -4.79 28.34 8.42
CA PRO A 91 -4.29 27.34 9.34
C PRO A 91 -5.42 26.33 9.59
N PHE A 92 -5.29 25.10 9.10
CA PHE A 92 -6.22 24.03 9.45
C PHE A 92 -6.06 23.73 10.95
N PRO A 93 -7.10 23.96 11.77
CA PRO A 93 -7.04 23.59 13.18
C PRO A 93 -7.08 22.06 13.26
N GLY A 94 -5.93 21.43 13.48
CA GLY A 94 -5.83 19.98 13.73
C GLY A 94 -4.77 19.22 12.93
N MET A 95 -4.18 19.81 11.88
CA MET A 95 -3.00 19.24 11.23
C MET A 95 -1.75 19.95 11.78
N GLY A 96 -1.07 19.31 12.73
CA GLY A 96 0.27 19.74 13.13
C GLY A 96 1.18 19.66 11.90
N TYR A 97 1.69 20.81 11.44
CA TYR A 97 2.61 20.89 10.31
C TYR A 97 3.91 20.14 10.65
N GLY A 98 4.03 18.90 10.17
CA GLY A 98 5.22 18.08 10.27
C GLY A 98 5.97 18.03 8.95
N ALA A 99 6.77 19.04 8.65
CA ALA A 99 7.84 18.94 7.66
C ALA A 99 9.04 19.79 8.07
N GLY A 100 10.19 19.11 8.22
CA GLY A 100 11.52 19.64 7.91
C GLY A 100 12.03 20.84 8.70
N VAL A 101 12.79 20.54 9.76
CA VAL A 101 13.63 21.44 10.57
C VAL A 101 12.81 22.33 11.54
N PHE A 102 12.79 21.93 12.82
CA PHE A 102 12.48 22.83 13.93
C PHE A 102 13.78 23.52 14.40
N PRO A 103 14.14 24.73 13.95
CA PRO A 103 15.02 25.56 14.74
C PRO A 103 14.17 26.22 15.84
N GLY A 104 14.10 25.57 16.99
CA GLY A 104 13.74 26.24 18.24
C GLY A 104 12.26 26.43 18.58
N SER A 105 11.41 25.40 18.40
CA SER A 105 10.15 25.39 19.15
C SER A 105 10.44 25.09 20.63
N THR A 106 10.62 26.14 21.43
CA THR A 106 10.36 26.03 22.87
C THR A 106 8.89 25.68 23.03
N ILE A 107 8.59 24.39 23.19
CA ILE A 107 7.31 23.97 23.76
C ILE A 107 7.21 24.73 25.08
N ASP A 108 6.15 25.54 25.23
CA ASP A 108 5.87 26.24 26.47
C ASP A 108 5.55 25.19 27.54
N GLN A 109 6.61 24.77 28.26
CA GLN A 109 6.55 23.80 29.35
C GLN A 109 5.70 24.30 30.53
N SER A 110 5.19 25.53 30.49
CA SER A 110 4.35 26.08 31.56
C SER A 110 2.96 25.46 31.64
N GLN A 111 2.48 24.77 30.59
CA GLN A 111 1.11 24.23 30.57
C GLN A 111 0.96 22.77 31.02
N THR A 112 2.05 22.05 31.32
CA THR A 112 2.00 20.71 31.93
C THR A 112 3.02 20.55 33.05
N PRO A 113 2.74 21.07 34.26
CA PRO A 113 3.65 20.90 35.40
C PRO A 113 3.73 19.42 35.79
N GLY A 114 4.87 18.77 35.52
CA GLY A 114 5.21 17.43 36.04
C GLY A 114 5.47 16.33 35.02
N ALA A 115 5.28 16.57 33.72
CA ALA A 115 5.66 15.60 32.69
C ALA A 115 7.09 15.86 32.20
N ASN A 116 8.08 15.24 32.86
CA ASN A 116 9.43 15.10 32.30
C ASN A 116 9.37 14.13 31.10
N LEU A 117 8.91 14.62 29.95
CA LEU A 117 9.09 13.87 28.71
C LEU A 117 10.60 13.84 28.41
N PRO A 118 11.19 12.67 28.14
CA PRO A 118 12.59 12.59 27.74
C PRO A 118 12.78 13.44 26.48
N ALA A 119 13.91 14.15 26.39
CA ALA A 119 14.28 14.89 25.20
C ALA A 119 14.23 13.93 24.00
N ILE A 120 13.34 14.19 23.05
CA ILE A 120 13.24 13.40 21.82
C ILE A 120 14.43 13.83 20.96
N GLU A 121 15.42 12.95 20.81
CA GLU A 121 16.51 13.17 19.87
C GLU A 121 15.92 13.11 18.45
N MET A 122 16.00 14.24 17.75
CA MET A 122 15.50 14.30 16.38
C MET A 122 16.33 13.37 15.48
N PRO A 123 15.70 12.71 14.51
CA PRO A 123 16.40 11.84 13.58
C PRO A 123 17.52 12.60 12.88
N ARG A 124 18.73 12.04 12.88
CA ARG A 124 19.82 12.56 12.05
C ARG A 124 19.42 12.40 10.59
N SER A 125 19.78 13.38 9.77
CA SER A 125 19.58 13.23 8.33
C SER A 125 20.39 12.01 7.83
N THR A 126 19.87 11.26 6.85
CA THR A 126 20.54 10.09 6.23
C THR A 126 20.76 10.34 4.73
N TYR A 127 21.69 9.64 4.08
CA TYR A 127 21.84 9.78 2.61
C TYR A 127 20.60 9.30 1.86
N ARG A 128 19.82 8.37 2.43
CA ARG A 128 18.52 7.97 1.87
C ARG A 128 17.48 9.10 1.93
N ASN A 129 17.42 9.84 3.04
CA ASN A 129 16.55 11.02 3.14
C ASN A 129 16.96 12.09 2.13
N ASP A 130 18.27 12.31 1.95
CA ASP A 130 18.79 13.19 0.93
C ASP A 130 18.40 12.72 -0.47
N LEU A 131 18.58 11.43 -0.78
CA LEU A 131 18.23 10.86 -2.10
C LEU A 131 16.76 11.13 -2.46
N MET A 132 15.83 10.86 -1.55
CA MET A 132 14.39 11.13 -1.77
C MET A 132 14.12 12.63 -1.93
N THR A 133 14.65 13.45 -1.02
CA THR A 133 14.43 14.90 -1.00
C THR A 133 14.96 15.56 -2.27
N TYR A 134 16.19 15.26 -2.66
CA TYR A 134 16.84 15.89 -3.80
C TYR A 134 16.37 15.32 -5.15
N THR A 135 15.89 14.07 -5.21
CA THR A 135 15.22 13.54 -6.42
C THR A 135 13.95 14.34 -6.72
N GLY A 136 13.10 14.54 -5.70
CA GLY A 136 11.90 15.39 -5.83
C GLY A 136 12.25 16.84 -6.15
N ALA A 137 13.28 17.39 -5.50
CA ALA A 137 13.77 18.75 -5.76
C ALA A 137 14.17 18.96 -7.22
N VAL A 138 15.04 18.09 -7.75
CA VAL A 138 15.53 18.19 -9.12
C VAL A 138 14.38 18.06 -10.12
N GLY A 139 13.42 17.15 -9.89
CA GLY A 139 12.23 17.02 -10.73
C GLY A 139 11.40 18.31 -10.78
N ASN A 140 11.09 18.89 -9.60
CA ASN A 140 10.32 20.12 -9.49
C ASN A 140 11.06 21.33 -10.07
N LEU A 141 12.35 21.47 -9.80
CA LEU A 141 13.16 22.58 -10.32
C LEU A 141 13.28 22.54 -11.84
N LYS A 142 13.46 21.35 -12.44
CA LYS A 142 13.45 21.19 -13.92
C LYS A 142 12.10 21.52 -14.53
N TYR A 143 11.00 21.16 -13.85
CA TYR A 143 9.66 21.53 -14.27
C TYR A 143 9.45 23.06 -14.25
N MET A 144 9.95 23.73 -13.20
CA MET A 144 9.90 25.20 -13.08
C MET A 144 10.82 25.89 -14.09
N GLU A 145 12.01 25.35 -14.41
CA GLU A 145 12.96 25.93 -15.36
C GLU A 145 12.32 26.21 -16.72
N GLN A 146 11.38 25.36 -17.13
CA GLN A 146 10.65 25.47 -18.40
C GLN A 146 9.59 26.59 -18.41
N ARG A 147 9.25 27.17 -17.24
CA ARG A 147 8.12 28.08 -17.03
C ARG A 147 8.51 29.45 -16.47
N VAL A 148 9.66 29.54 -15.80
CA VAL A 148 10.14 30.81 -15.24
C VAL A 148 10.57 31.75 -16.36
N SER A 149 9.88 32.89 -16.45
CA SER A 149 10.21 33.98 -17.38
C SER A 149 10.98 35.13 -16.72
N ASP A 150 10.94 35.24 -15.39
CA ASP A 150 11.66 36.25 -14.63
C ASP A 150 13.18 35.92 -14.57
N PRO A 151 14.08 36.82 -15.01
CA PRO A 151 15.51 36.53 -15.05
C PRO A 151 16.14 36.27 -13.68
N ALA A 152 15.70 36.96 -12.62
CA ALA A 152 16.26 36.79 -11.28
C ALA A 152 15.80 35.46 -10.66
N ALA A 153 14.53 35.10 -10.87
CA ALA A 153 14.02 33.79 -10.52
C ALA A 153 14.70 32.67 -11.31
N LEU A 154 14.99 32.87 -12.60
CA LEU A 154 15.69 31.87 -13.42
C LEU A 154 17.15 31.69 -12.97
N GLU A 155 17.84 32.77 -12.61
CA GLU A 155 19.20 32.70 -12.05
C GLU A 155 19.22 31.93 -10.73
N LEU A 156 18.32 32.26 -9.79
CA LEU A 156 18.20 31.55 -8.52
C LEU A 156 17.81 30.08 -8.73
N LEU A 157 16.87 29.80 -9.63
CA LEU A 157 16.45 28.44 -9.96
C LEU A 157 17.64 27.60 -10.44
N LYS A 158 18.48 28.14 -11.32
CA LYS A 158 19.68 27.45 -11.80
C LYS A 158 20.69 27.18 -10.68
N GLU A 159 20.87 28.12 -9.77
CA GLU A 159 21.70 27.94 -8.57
C GLU A 159 21.16 26.79 -7.70
N MET A 160 19.86 26.80 -7.40
CA MET A 160 19.17 25.77 -6.61
C MET A 160 19.21 24.41 -7.30
N LEU A 161 19.00 24.35 -8.61
CA LEU A 161 19.06 23.13 -9.40
C LEU A 161 20.48 22.54 -9.40
N ALA A 162 21.50 23.34 -9.66
CA ALA A 162 22.89 22.89 -9.62
C ALA A 162 23.27 22.37 -8.22
N HIS A 163 22.81 23.05 -7.17
CA HIS A 163 23.00 22.58 -5.80
C HIS A 163 22.29 21.24 -5.55
N ALA A 164 21.01 21.13 -5.90
CA ALA A 164 20.21 19.93 -5.73
C ALA A 164 20.77 18.74 -6.52
N GLU A 165 21.23 18.95 -7.75
CA GLU A 165 21.89 17.92 -8.57
C GLU A 165 23.22 17.47 -7.94
N LYS A 166 24.02 18.38 -7.39
CA LYS A 166 25.25 18.03 -6.67
C LYS A 166 24.95 17.16 -5.43
N ARG A 167 23.97 17.56 -4.61
CA ARG A 167 23.57 16.80 -3.41
C ARG A 167 22.94 15.46 -3.78
N LEU A 168 22.15 15.41 -4.86
CA LEU A 168 21.61 14.18 -5.40
C LEU A 168 22.74 13.22 -5.83
N ALA A 169 23.73 13.72 -6.57
CA ALA A 169 24.88 12.91 -6.99
C ALA A 169 25.70 12.39 -5.79
N GLU A 170 25.88 13.21 -4.75
CA GLU A 170 26.53 12.81 -3.50
C GLU A 170 25.72 11.72 -2.76
N ALA A 171 24.41 11.90 -2.61
CA ALA A 171 23.53 10.90 -2.03
C ALA A 171 23.56 9.59 -2.82
N GLN A 172 23.43 9.67 -4.16
CA GLN A 172 23.52 8.52 -5.06
C GLN A 172 24.86 7.80 -4.96
N LYS A 173 25.99 8.52 -4.84
CA LYS A 173 27.31 7.90 -4.66
C LYS A 173 27.34 7.07 -3.38
N ASN A 174 26.81 7.60 -2.28
CA ASN A 174 26.86 6.93 -0.99
C ASN A 174 25.83 5.79 -0.87
N THR A 175 24.63 5.93 -1.43
CA THR A 175 23.61 4.87 -1.44
C THR A 175 23.94 3.74 -2.42
N ASN A 176 24.80 3.99 -3.42
CA ASN A 176 25.27 2.99 -4.38
C ASN A 176 26.69 2.48 -4.10
N ALA A 177 27.13 2.56 -2.84
CA ALA A 177 28.42 2.02 -2.43
C ALA A 177 28.54 0.54 -2.85
N GLN A 178 29.74 0.12 -3.28
CA GLN A 178 29.99 -1.27 -3.65
C GLN A 178 30.01 -2.19 -2.44
N THR A 179 30.40 -1.66 -1.28
CA THR A 179 30.38 -2.34 0.01
C THR A 179 29.63 -1.44 0.97
N ILE A 180 28.86 -2.04 1.86
CA ILE A 180 28.20 -1.34 2.97
C ILE A 180 28.57 -2.02 4.28
N GLU A 181 28.71 -1.23 5.33
CA GLU A 181 28.84 -1.71 6.69
C GLU A 181 27.50 -1.51 7.40
N LEU A 182 27.07 -2.51 8.16
CA LEU A 182 25.80 -2.52 8.85
C LEU A 182 26.03 -2.67 10.36
N GLU A 183 25.17 -2.03 11.14
CA GLU A 183 25.00 -2.31 12.57
C GLU A 183 23.59 -2.87 12.75
N LEU A 184 23.53 -4.05 13.38
CA LEU A 184 22.31 -4.82 13.54
C LEU A 184 21.66 -4.53 14.89
N SER A 185 20.41 -4.95 15.06
CA SER A 185 19.64 -4.74 16.30
C SER A 185 20.24 -5.43 17.53
N ASP A 186 21.06 -6.46 17.33
CA ASP A 186 21.83 -7.15 18.38
C ASP A 186 23.23 -6.54 18.61
N GLU A 187 23.47 -5.33 18.07
CA GLU A 187 24.73 -4.57 18.10
C GLU A 187 25.89 -5.24 17.33
N SER A 188 25.66 -6.41 16.72
CA SER A 188 26.65 -7.02 15.83
C SER A 188 26.80 -6.20 14.54
N LYS A 189 27.93 -6.38 13.87
CA LYS A 189 28.26 -5.66 12.64
C LYS A 189 28.33 -6.62 11.48
N ALA A 190 27.87 -6.18 10.32
CA ALA A 190 27.96 -6.92 9.07
C ALA A 190 28.66 -6.08 8.00
N SER A 191 29.34 -6.74 7.07
CA SER A 191 29.90 -6.13 5.87
C SER A 191 29.34 -6.86 4.66
N CYS A 192 28.69 -6.11 3.78
CA CYS A 192 27.97 -6.66 2.64
C CYS A 192 28.41 -6.00 1.34
N ASP A 193 28.64 -6.81 0.32
CA ASP A 193 29.07 -6.38 -1.00
C ASP A 193 27.89 -6.41 -1.97
N LYS A 194 27.82 -5.41 -2.85
CA LYS A 194 26.72 -5.24 -3.80
C LYS A 194 26.72 -6.38 -4.81
N ILE A 195 25.55 -6.99 -5.00
CA ILE A 195 25.36 -8.04 -5.99
C ILE A 195 25.34 -7.41 -7.39
N LYS A 196 25.91 -8.12 -8.36
CA LYS A 196 25.94 -7.63 -9.76
C LYS A 196 24.52 -7.49 -10.32
N SER A 197 24.33 -6.49 -11.17
CA SER A 197 23.03 -6.19 -11.78
C SER A 197 22.90 -6.82 -13.17
N ILE A 198 21.68 -7.20 -13.56
CA ILE A 198 21.37 -7.60 -14.94
C ILE A 198 20.85 -6.37 -15.69
N GLY A 199 21.64 -5.85 -16.63
CA GLY A 199 21.20 -4.78 -17.52
C GLY A 199 21.28 -3.38 -16.90
N VAL A 200 20.27 -2.55 -17.18
CA VAL A 200 20.29 -1.10 -16.86
C VAL A 200 19.76 -0.81 -15.45
N VAL A 201 18.93 -1.70 -14.91
CA VAL A 201 18.37 -1.55 -13.56
C VAL A 201 19.39 -2.08 -12.55
N ALA A 202 19.77 -1.24 -11.59
CA ALA A 202 20.72 -1.62 -10.56
C ALA A 202 20.08 -2.62 -9.57
N CYS A 203 20.78 -3.73 -9.31
CA CYS A 203 20.45 -4.67 -8.26
C CYS A 203 20.55 -3.97 -6.89
N PRO A 204 19.46 -3.93 -6.10
CA PRO A 204 19.46 -3.28 -4.79
C PRO A 204 19.94 -4.19 -3.65
N LEU A 205 20.38 -5.41 -3.97
CA LEU A 205 20.74 -6.43 -3.00
C LEU A 205 22.25 -6.46 -2.73
N TYR A 206 22.61 -6.80 -1.50
CA TYR A 206 23.99 -7.00 -1.07
C TYR A 206 24.14 -8.37 -0.45
N HIS A 207 25.27 -9.03 -0.69
CA HIS A 207 25.65 -10.28 -0.08
C HIS A 207 26.62 -10.03 1.08
N CYS A 208 26.28 -10.53 2.27
CA CYS A 208 27.02 -10.32 3.51
C CYS A 208 27.99 -11.48 3.78
N SER A 209 29.20 -11.11 4.21
CA SER A 209 30.22 -12.08 4.64
C SER A 209 30.00 -12.60 6.06
N ASP A 210 29.43 -11.76 6.92
CA ASP A 210 29.02 -12.05 8.30
C ASP A 210 27.68 -11.32 8.56
N PRO A 211 26.56 -12.01 8.88
CA PRO A 211 26.46 -13.47 8.95
C PRO A 211 26.72 -14.13 7.58
N LYS A 212 27.35 -15.31 7.60
CA LYS A 212 27.61 -16.12 6.40
C LYS A 212 26.30 -16.39 5.67
N ASN A 213 26.30 -16.26 4.34
CA ASN A 213 25.12 -16.39 3.48
C ASN A 213 24.00 -15.39 3.84
N GLY A 214 24.37 -14.20 4.34
CA GLY A 214 23.43 -13.12 4.58
C GLY A 214 23.12 -12.35 3.29
N TYR A 215 21.87 -11.95 3.10
CA TYR A 215 21.43 -11.08 2.01
C TYR A 215 20.76 -9.85 2.61
N TYR A 216 21.43 -8.71 2.48
CA TYR A 216 20.86 -7.43 2.86
C TYR A 216 20.06 -6.84 1.70
N PHE A 217 18.89 -6.34 2.03
CA PHE A 217 18.05 -5.60 1.10
C PHE A 217 17.54 -4.34 1.80
N ASP A 218 17.70 -3.21 1.11
CA ASP A 218 17.18 -1.93 1.57
C ASP A 218 15.70 -1.85 1.21
N ASN A 219 14.83 -2.26 2.13
CA ASN A 219 13.39 -2.12 1.93
C ASN A 219 12.99 -0.65 2.04
N GLN A 220 12.45 -0.10 0.96
CA GLN A 220 11.94 1.28 0.99
C GLN A 220 10.70 1.44 1.88
N PHE A 221 9.94 0.37 2.08
CA PHE A 221 8.63 0.36 2.72
C PHE A 221 8.60 -0.32 4.10
N GLY A 222 9.74 -0.77 4.61
CA GLY A 222 9.83 -1.46 5.88
C GLY A 222 11.22 -1.36 6.50
N GLN A 223 11.40 -2.02 7.65
CA GLN A 223 12.69 -2.04 8.33
C GLN A 223 13.70 -2.83 7.48
N PRO A 224 14.85 -2.24 7.10
CA PRO A 224 15.89 -2.96 6.39
C PRO A 224 16.39 -4.14 7.23
N SER A 225 16.70 -5.25 6.56
CA SER A 225 17.10 -6.46 7.26
C SER A 225 18.03 -7.34 6.43
N ILE A 226 18.65 -8.30 7.09
CA ILE A 226 19.51 -9.33 6.50
C ILE A 226 18.79 -10.67 6.62
N ILE A 227 18.46 -11.28 5.48
CA ILE A 227 18.01 -12.68 5.43
C ILE A 227 19.23 -13.57 5.51
N VAL A 228 19.31 -14.41 6.53
CA VAL A 228 20.42 -15.36 6.71
C VAL A 228 19.98 -16.74 6.26
N LEU A 229 20.77 -17.37 5.40
CA LEU A 229 20.53 -18.74 4.94
C LEU A 229 21.46 -19.73 5.65
N ASN A 230 20.93 -20.90 6.00
CA ASN A 230 21.77 -22.02 6.42
C ASN A 230 22.51 -22.67 5.23
N ASP A 231 23.36 -23.66 5.50
CA ASP A 231 24.15 -24.35 4.45
C ASP A 231 23.29 -25.15 3.45
N SER A 232 22.00 -25.38 3.75
CA SER A 232 21.01 -25.98 2.84
C SER A 232 20.23 -24.92 2.03
N ASN A 233 20.69 -23.66 2.05
CA ASN A 233 20.03 -22.50 1.45
C ASN A 233 18.61 -22.26 1.96
N ARG A 234 18.28 -22.67 3.19
CA ARG A 234 16.98 -22.35 3.80
C ARG A 234 17.13 -21.12 4.67
N ILE A 235 16.09 -20.29 4.70
CA ILE A 235 16.05 -19.12 5.58
C ILE A 235 16.13 -19.61 7.02
N GLN A 236 17.14 -19.13 7.72
CA GLN A 236 17.48 -19.49 9.09
C GLN A 236 17.24 -18.33 10.05
N ASP A 237 17.39 -17.09 9.61
CA ASP A 237 17.24 -15.92 10.47
C ASP A 237 16.92 -14.67 9.63
N ASN A 238 16.41 -13.64 10.28
CA ASN A 238 16.22 -12.31 9.71
C ASN A 238 16.65 -11.26 10.73
N LYS A 239 17.82 -10.65 10.48
CA LYS A 239 18.39 -9.67 11.39
C LYS A 239 18.03 -8.27 10.96
N PHE A 240 17.43 -7.49 11.84
CA PHE A 240 17.12 -6.09 11.55
C PHE A 240 18.39 -5.24 11.54
N VAL A 241 18.44 -4.31 10.60
CA VAL A 241 19.52 -3.34 10.47
C VAL A 241 19.10 -2.05 11.17
N GLU A 242 19.89 -1.65 12.16
CA GLU A 242 19.71 -0.35 12.82
C GLU A 242 20.38 0.74 12.01
N ARG A 243 21.55 0.50 11.44
CA ARG A 243 22.29 1.52 10.68
C ARG A 243 23.07 0.91 9.53
N ALA A 244 23.22 1.66 8.44
CA ALA A 244 24.03 1.29 7.29
C ALA A 244 24.94 2.45 6.89
N TRP A 245 26.19 2.15 6.53
CA TRP A 245 27.19 3.16 6.11
C TRP A 245 27.88 2.75 4.81
N ASN A 246 28.28 3.78 4.06
CA ASN A 246 29.31 3.65 3.06
C ASN A 246 30.68 3.67 3.77
N PRO A 247 31.50 2.62 3.70
CA PRO A 247 32.82 2.60 4.36
C PRO A 247 33.76 3.69 3.83
N GLU A 248 33.57 4.16 2.59
CA GLU A 248 34.34 5.28 2.02
C GLU A 248 33.94 6.64 2.60
N ASN A 249 32.77 6.74 3.24
CA ASN A 249 32.24 7.97 3.77
C ASN A 249 31.26 7.72 4.94
N ARG A 250 31.81 7.86 6.15
CA ARG A 250 31.10 7.67 7.41
C ARG A 250 30.58 8.97 8.05
N GLU A 251 30.61 10.09 7.33
CA GLU A 251 30.08 11.36 7.85
C GLU A 251 28.60 11.23 8.23
N LYS A 252 27.86 10.46 7.45
CA LYS A 252 26.41 10.30 7.55
C LYS A 252 26.01 8.87 7.20
N PRO A 253 25.08 8.23 7.94
CA PRO A 253 24.61 6.90 7.57
C PRO A 253 23.83 6.95 6.25
N ILE A 254 23.92 5.87 5.47
CA ILE A 254 23.02 5.60 4.34
C ILE A 254 21.58 5.55 4.86
N PHE A 255 21.39 4.78 5.92
CA PHE A 255 20.13 4.56 6.61
C PHE A 255 20.38 4.49 8.12
N GLU A 256 19.46 5.02 8.91
CA GLU A 256 19.42 4.90 10.37
C GLU A 256 17.97 4.64 10.76
N ASN A 257 17.75 3.50 11.40
CA ASN A 257 16.46 3.10 11.93
C ASN A 257 16.18 3.96 13.15
N PHE A 258 15.01 4.57 13.15
CA PHE A 258 14.56 5.33 14.30
C PHE A 258 13.65 4.45 15.12
N LYS A 259 13.96 4.32 16.42
CA LYS A 259 13.12 3.64 17.40
C LYS A 259 11.88 4.48 17.70
N PHE A 260 11.05 4.75 16.69
CA PHE A 260 9.73 5.31 16.90
C PHE A 260 8.72 4.17 16.93
N VAL A 261 7.84 4.18 17.94
CA VAL A 261 6.61 3.41 17.88
C VAL A 261 5.69 4.16 16.92
N PRO A 262 5.32 3.57 15.76
CA PRO A 262 4.38 4.22 14.86
C PRO A 262 3.08 4.50 15.64
N ILE A 263 2.58 5.73 15.62
CA ILE A 263 1.20 5.96 16.08
C ILE A 263 0.30 5.27 15.06
N ASN A 264 -0.33 4.18 15.48
CA ASN A 264 -1.17 3.35 14.63
C ASN A 264 -2.27 4.17 13.90
N GLY A 265 -2.42 3.90 12.60
CA GLY A 265 -3.59 4.30 11.81
C GLY A 265 -3.39 4.22 10.30
N GLY A 266 -2.20 4.54 9.79
CA GLY A 266 -1.88 4.37 8.38
C GLY A 266 -1.36 2.97 8.12
N GLY A 267 -2.01 2.19 7.25
CA GLY A 267 -1.44 0.95 6.72
C GLY A 267 -0.09 1.21 6.03
N MET A 268 0.54 0.16 5.49
CA MET A 268 1.86 0.18 4.81
C MET A 268 2.06 1.32 3.80
N LEU A 269 0.99 1.93 3.27
CA LEU A 269 1.00 3.10 2.39
C LEU A 269 1.24 4.45 3.09
N GLY A 270 1.24 4.50 4.43
CA GLY A 270 1.58 5.69 5.24
C GLY A 270 3.08 6.04 5.25
N GLY A 271 3.91 5.28 4.53
CA GLY A 271 5.36 5.52 4.40
C GLY A 271 5.72 6.79 3.61
N ILE A 272 4.76 7.45 2.98
CA ILE A 272 4.99 8.70 2.25
C ILE A 272 4.68 9.92 3.15
N GLY A 273 5.36 10.00 4.30
CA GLY A 273 5.41 11.18 5.15
C GLY A 273 4.12 11.54 5.90
N PHE A 274 4.26 12.27 7.01
CA PHE A 274 3.20 12.96 7.75
C PHE A 274 2.37 12.17 8.78
N GLY A 275 2.84 11.01 9.24
CA GLY A 275 2.40 10.50 10.55
C GLY A 275 2.98 11.39 11.65
N GLY A 276 2.12 12.10 12.40
CA GLY A 276 2.55 12.73 13.66
C GLY A 276 3.10 11.66 14.61
N TYR A 277 4.04 12.03 15.49
CA TYR A 277 4.61 11.14 16.51
C TYR A 277 4.06 11.53 17.88
N ALA A 278 3.54 10.56 18.62
CA ALA A 278 3.00 10.73 19.96
C ALA A 278 3.41 9.49 20.77
N PRO A 279 3.62 9.62 22.08
CA PRO A 279 3.88 8.46 22.93
C PRO A 279 2.74 7.45 22.76
N ALA A 280 3.07 6.20 22.48
CA ALA A 280 2.05 5.14 22.43
C ALA A 280 1.38 5.05 23.81
N THR A 281 0.04 5.13 23.83
CA THR A 281 -0.70 4.90 25.08
C THR A 281 -0.56 3.43 25.48
N GLN A 282 -0.72 3.12 26.77
CA GLN A 282 -0.73 1.73 27.23
C GLN A 282 -1.80 0.88 26.50
N GLU A 283 -2.92 1.50 26.11
CA GLU A 283 -3.96 0.88 25.31
C GLU A 283 -3.46 0.49 23.91
N MET A 284 -2.72 1.37 23.24
CA MET A 284 -2.09 1.07 21.94
C MET A 284 -1.08 -0.07 22.05
N LEU A 285 -0.26 -0.09 23.11
CA LEU A 285 0.70 -1.17 23.36
C LEU A 285 0.00 -2.51 23.61
N ASN A 286 -1.10 -2.50 24.38
CA ASN A 286 -1.91 -3.69 24.61
C ASN A 286 -2.58 -4.18 23.32
N ALA A 287 -3.09 -3.26 22.49
CA ALA A 287 -3.67 -3.60 21.20
C ALA A 287 -2.63 -4.20 20.24
N GLU A 288 -1.41 -3.67 20.21
CA GLU A 288 -0.34 -4.21 19.37
C GLU A 288 0.11 -5.60 19.87
N ARG A 289 0.25 -5.78 21.19
CA ARG A 289 0.52 -7.11 21.78
C ARG A 289 -0.58 -8.12 21.43
N LEU A 290 -1.84 -7.71 21.41
CA LEU A 290 -2.94 -8.58 21.00
C LEU A 290 -2.84 -8.95 19.51
N LYS A 291 -2.48 -8.01 18.63
CA LYS A 291 -2.20 -8.30 17.22
C LYS A 291 -1.02 -9.26 17.06
N GLU A 292 0.05 -9.11 17.82
CA GLU A 292 1.19 -10.03 17.80
C GLU A 292 0.78 -11.44 18.20
N VAL A 293 -0.01 -11.59 19.27
CA VAL A 293 -0.57 -12.89 19.67
C VAL A 293 -1.43 -13.47 18.55
N GLN A 294 -2.33 -12.68 17.95
CA GLN A 294 -3.17 -13.13 16.84
C GLN A 294 -2.35 -13.53 15.60
N ARG A 295 -1.30 -12.79 15.26
CA ARG A 295 -0.37 -13.13 14.17
C ARG A 295 0.36 -14.43 14.50
N ALA A 296 0.83 -14.61 15.73
CA ALA A 296 1.51 -15.83 16.16
C ALA A 296 0.64 -17.09 15.98
N ARG A 297 -0.68 -16.97 16.20
CA ARG A 297 -1.63 -18.08 15.95
C ARG A 297 -1.72 -18.48 14.48
N GLN A 298 -1.43 -17.56 13.56
CA GLN A 298 -1.53 -17.79 12.11
C GLN A 298 -0.25 -18.36 11.51
N LEU A 299 0.82 -18.46 12.31
CA LEU A 299 2.09 -18.97 11.83
C LEU A 299 2.06 -20.50 11.83
N PRO A 300 2.45 -21.16 10.74
CA PRO A 300 2.83 -22.56 10.74
C PRO A 300 3.70 -22.94 11.94
N SER A 301 3.52 -24.13 12.49
CA SER A 301 4.32 -24.66 13.61
C SER A 301 5.82 -24.60 13.33
N ILE A 302 6.23 -24.87 12.09
CA ILE A 302 7.63 -24.79 11.61
C ILE A 302 8.25 -23.39 11.74
N GLN A 303 7.47 -22.35 12.00
CA GLN A 303 7.91 -20.96 12.00
C GLN A 303 7.48 -20.15 13.25
N VAL A 304 6.97 -20.81 14.29
CA VAL A 304 6.63 -20.15 15.56
C VAL A 304 7.82 -19.43 16.17
N GLU A 305 9.04 -19.93 15.94
CA GLU A 305 10.28 -19.31 16.42
C GLU A 305 10.68 -18.04 15.63
N GLN A 306 10.12 -17.80 14.44
CA GLN A 306 10.54 -16.71 13.53
C GLN A 306 9.35 -15.95 12.90
N PRO A 307 8.46 -15.37 13.72
CA PRO A 307 7.24 -14.70 13.28
C PRO A 307 7.50 -13.52 12.33
N GLN A 308 8.62 -12.83 12.52
CA GLN A 308 9.02 -11.65 11.77
C GLN A 308 9.21 -11.96 10.27
N ILE A 309 9.83 -13.12 9.98
CA ILE A 309 10.14 -13.58 8.63
C ILE A 309 8.83 -13.84 7.90
N LEU A 310 7.96 -14.66 8.48
CA LEU A 310 6.70 -14.98 7.83
C LEU A 310 5.83 -13.75 7.61
N ASN A 311 5.74 -12.84 8.60
CA ASN A 311 4.93 -11.63 8.42
C ASN A 311 5.42 -10.78 7.24
N ALA A 312 6.73 -10.67 7.06
CA ALA A 312 7.30 -9.99 5.91
C ALA A 312 6.94 -10.74 4.62
N PHE A 313 7.30 -12.03 4.52
CA PHE A 313 7.16 -12.79 3.27
C PHE A 313 5.76 -13.30 2.95
N SER A 314 4.84 -13.30 3.89
CA SER A 314 3.44 -13.66 3.64
C SER A 314 2.65 -12.51 3.07
N ASP A 315 3.16 -11.28 3.12
CA ASP A 315 2.54 -10.13 2.47
C ASP A 315 2.78 -10.17 0.94
N PRO A 316 1.72 -10.19 0.11
CA PRO A 316 1.85 -10.25 -1.35
C PRO A 316 2.61 -9.06 -1.95
N MET A 317 2.47 -7.85 -1.39
CA MET A 317 3.19 -6.67 -1.86
C MET A 317 4.68 -6.80 -1.59
N TYR A 318 5.04 -7.26 -0.39
CA TYR A 318 6.44 -7.51 -0.04
C TYR A 318 7.06 -8.61 -0.90
N ARG A 319 6.32 -9.69 -1.21
CA ARG A 319 6.74 -10.73 -2.17
C ARG A 319 7.01 -10.16 -3.55
N SER A 320 6.09 -9.32 -4.06
CA SER A 320 6.24 -8.67 -5.37
C SER A 320 7.49 -7.78 -5.42
N ILE A 321 7.72 -6.98 -4.37
CA ILE A 321 8.90 -6.13 -4.24
C ILE A 321 10.18 -6.95 -4.29
N ILE A 322 10.29 -8.01 -3.47
CA ILE A 322 11.49 -8.86 -3.46
C ILE A 322 11.66 -9.62 -4.77
N GLY A 323 10.58 -10.12 -5.38
CA GLY A 323 10.62 -10.74 -6.69
C GLY A 323 11.24 -9.81 -7.73
N GLY A 324 10.75 -8.56 -7.81
CA GLY A 324 11.31 -7.55 -8.70
C GLY A 324 12.76 -7.18 -8.39
N MET A 325 13.17 -7.19 -7.11
CA MET A 325 14.57 -7.00 -6.73
C MET A 325 15.44 -8.16 -7.22
N ILE A 326 15.03 -9.41 -7.00
CA ILE A 326 15.75 -10.61 -7.42
C ILE A 326 15.90 -10.64 -8.95
N ASP A 327 14.86 -10.29 -9.69
CA ASP A 327 14.86 -10.27 -11.16
C ASP A 327 15.85 -9.25 -11.76
N SER A 328 16.25 -8.23 -10.98
CA SER A 328 17.25 -7.24 -11.38
C SER A 328 18.70 -7.63 -11.07
N CYS A 329 18.93 -8.76 -10.40
CA CYS A 329 20.22 -9.20 -9.87
C CYS A 329 20.79 -10.42 -10.60
N GLU A 330 22.11 -10.50 -10.70
CA GLU A 330 22.82 -11.58 -11.40
C GLU A 330 22.40 -12.96 -10.88
N PRO A 331 21.86 -13.87 -11.73
CA PRO A 331 21.14 -15.04 -11.24
C PRO A 331 22.03 -15.99 -10.44
N SER A 332 23.32 -16.10 -10.79
CA SER A 332 24.25 -16.98 -10.08
C SER A 332 24.56 -16.51 -8.65
N GLU A 333 24.55 -15.19 -8.41
CA GLU A 333 24.84 -14.62 -7.09
C GLU A 333 23.61 -14.64 -6.18
N ILE A 334 22.41 -14.57 -6.74
CA ILE A 334 21.15 -14.57 -5.98
C ILE A 334 20.45 -15.92 -5.88
N ALA A 335 20.91 -16.93 -6.63
CA ALA A 335 20.32 -18.27 -6.63
C ALA A 335 20.12 -18.88 -5.23
N PRO A 336 21.04 -18.75 -4.25
CA PRO A 336 20.80 -19.27 -2.91
C PRO A 336 19.60 -18.61 -2.23
N LEU A 337 19.48 -17.27 -2.30
CA LEU A 337 18.35 -16.54 -1.74
C LEU A 337 17.04 -16.92 -2.43
N ALA A 338 17.02 -16.94 -3.77
CA ALA A 338 15.83 -17.32 -4.53
C ALA A 338 15.37 -18.75 -4.17
N ASN A 339 16.30 -19.69 -4.03
CA ASN A 339 16.00 -21.05 -3.59
C ASN A 339 15.49 -21.11 -2.15
N GLY A 340 16.06 -20.32 -1.24
CA GLY A 340 15.61 -20.24 0.15
C GLY A 340 14.21 -19.67 0.30
N LEU A 341 13.89 -18.63 -0.46
CA LEU A 341 12.55 -18.08 -0.53
C LEU A 341 11.55 -19.08 -1.10
N LYS A 342 11.91 -19.79 -2.18
CA LYS A 342 11.08 -20.85 -2.74
C LYS A 342 10.84 -22.00 -1.76
N ALA A 343 11.90 -22.43 -1.05
CA ALA A 343 11.80 -23.48 -0.04
C ALA A 343 10.88 -23.05 1.11
N MET A 344 11.05 -21.85 1.64
CA MET A 344 10.18 -21.30 2.69
C MET A 344 8.72 -21.21 2.24
N ARG A 345 8.45 -20.68 1.03
CA ARG A 345 7.09 -20.67 0.47
C ARG A 345 6.51 -22.08 0.40
N THR A 346 7.31 -23.07 0.02
CA THR A 346 6.89 -24.47 -0.07
C THR A 346 6.55 -25.03 1.32
N ASP A 347 7.33 -24.68 2.34
CA ASP A 347 7.03 -25.08 3.72
C ASP A 347 5.72 -24.47 4.22
N ILE A 348 5.50 -23.19 3.91
CA ILE A 348 4.27 -22.47 4.27
C ILE A 348 3.06 -23.11 3.58
N ALA A 349 3.18 -23.37 2.28
CA ALA A 349 2.14 -24.03 1.49
C ALA A 349 1.77 -25.42 2.04
N ASN A 350 2.76 -26.17 2.54
CA ASN A 350 2.59 -27.53 3.07
C ASN A 350 2.34 -27.59 4.58
N ALA A 351 2.33 -26.46 5.28
CA ALA A 351 2.15 -26.43 6.73
C ALA A 351 0.79 -26.97 7.16
N GLU A 352 0.72 -27.78 8.21
CA GLU A 352 -0.57 -28.17 8.76
C GLU A 352 -1.28 -26.95 9.36
N MET A 353 -2.47 -26.64 8.85
CA MET A 353 -3.28 -25.51 9.27
C MET A 353 -4.74 -25.97 9.40
N VAL A 354 -5.45 -25.43 10.37
CA VAL A 354 -6.90 -25.66 10.53
C VAL A 354 -7.65 -24.37 10.31
N GLN A 355 -8.88 -24.48 9.81
CA GLN A 355 -9.77 -23.32 9.69
C GLN A 355 -10.36 -23.00 11.06
N LEU A 356 -10.26 -21.75 11.49
CA LEU A 356 -10.97 -21.19 12.63
C LEU A 356 -11.95 -20.13 12.12
N VAL A 357 -13.21 -20.26 12.50
CA VAL A 357 -14.30 -19.31 12.22
C VAL A 357 -14.67 -18.61 13.53
N GLU A 358 -14.79 -17.28 13.48
CA GLU A 358 -15.05 -16.44 14.66
C GLU A 358 -15.93 -15.25 14.27
N VAL A 359 -16.70 -14.73 15.22
CA VAL A 359 -17.39 -13.44 15.06
C VAL A 359 -16.52 -12.33 15.64
N THR A 360 -16.25 -11.31 14.83
CA THR A 360 -15.58 -10.07 15.27
C THR A 360 -16.38 -8.90 14.75
N ASP A 361 -16.79 -7.97 15.61
CA ASP A 361 -17.58 -6.78 15.25
C ASP A 361 -18.85 -7.10 14.43
N ASN A 362 -19.57 -8.17 14.82
CA ASN A 362 -20.75 -8.71 14.13
C ASN A 362 -20.49 -9.16 12.69
N ILE A 363 -19.24 -9.48 12.34
CA ILE A 363 -18.85 -10.04 11.07
C ILE A 363 -18.36 -11.46 11.32
N LEU A 364 -18.89 -12.41 10.55
CA LEU A 364 -18.36 -13.77 10.52
C LEU A 364 -17.04 -13.73 9.75
N THR A 365 -15.95 -14.13 10.41
CA THR A 365 -14.62 -14.14 9.81
C THR A 365 -14.02 -15.52 9.93
N SER A 366 -13.14 -15.87 8.99
CA SER A 366 -12.40 -17.12 9.06
C SER A 366 -10.93 -16.91 8.75
N ARG A 367 -10.08 -17.72 9.38
CA ARG A 367 -8.62 -17.73 9.20
C ARG A 367 -8.10 -19.16 9.27
N LEU A 368 -7.03 -19.45 8.56
CA LEU A 368 -6.22 -20.64 8.79
C LEU A 368 -5.24 -20.35 9.94
N ILE A 369 -5.22 -21.21 10.94
CA ILE A 369 -4.37 -21.08 12.12
C ILE A 369 -3.59 -22.36 12.38
N ASN A 370 -2.52 -22.26 13.16
CA ASN A 370 -1.79 -23.40 13.70
C ASN A 370 -2.74 -24.23 14.59
N PRO A 371 -2.80 -25.56 14.41
CA PRO A 371 -3.58 -26.44 15.29
C PRO A 371 -3.25 -26.28 16.80
N GLU A 372 -2.01 -25.96 17.15
CA GLU A 372 -1.60 -25.72 18.54
C GLU A 372 -2.13 -24.40 19.11
N ALA A 373 -2.64 -23.51 18.25
CA ALA A 373 -3.12 -22.18 18.61
C ALA A 373 -4.65 -22.08 18.65
N ILE A 374 -5.36 -23.22 18.58
CA ILE A 374 -6.82 -23.27 18.69
C ILE A 374 -7.24 -22.78 20.09
N PRO A 375 -8.16 -21.81 20.20
CA PRO A 375 -8.67 -21.36 21.50
C PRO A 375 -9.39 -22.47 22.27
N GLU A 376 -9.21 -22.54 23.59
CA GLU A 376 -9.83 -23.58 24.44
C GLU A 376 -11.37 -23.61 24.37
N ASN A 377 -12.02 -22.48 24.06
CA ASN A 377 -13.46 -22.33 23.93
C ASN A 377 -13.99 -22.57 22.50
N SER A 378 -13.26 -23.34 21.69
CA SER A 378 -13.66 -23.66 20.31
C SER A 378 -14.36 -25.02 20.23
N CYS A 379 -15.37 -25.14 19.37
CA CYS A 379 -15.95 -26.42 18.97
C CYS A 379 -15.50 -26.80 17.54
N ARG A 380 -15.67 -28.06 17.14
CA ARG A 380 -15.23 -28.58 15.84
C ARG A 380 -16.38 -29.27 15.10
N GLU A 381 -16.50 -28.98 13.81
CA GLU A 381 -17.34 -29.73 12.85
C GLU A 381 -16.48 -30.03 11.61
N GLY A 382 -16.27 -31.31 11.28
CA GLY A 382 -15.32 -31.69 10.23
C GLY A 382 -13.90 -31.23 10.56
N ASP A 383 -13.27 -30.48 9.66
CA ASP A 383 -11.93 -29.90 9.84
C ASP A 383 -11.93 -28.41 10.20
N THR A 384 -13.12 -27.88 10.51
CA THR A 384 -13.32 -26.46 10.86
C THR A 384 -13.62 -26.32 12.34
N TRP A 385 -12.96 -25.34 12.96
CA TRP A 385 -13.15 -24.92 14.33
C TRP A 385 -13.97 -23.63 14.38
N TYR A 386 -14.81 -23.51 15.40
CA TYR A 386 -15.70 -22.37 15.60
C TYR A 386 -15.55 -21.85 17.02
N ARG A 387 -15.43 -20.53 17.18
CA ARG A 387 -15.40 -19.87 18.50
C ARG A 387 -16.74 -19.22 18.83
N ASP A 388 -17.16 -19.29 20.08
CA ASP A 388 -18.36 -18.59 20.58
C ASP A 388 -19.61 -18.92 19.73
N ASP A 389 -20.43 -17.92 19.41
CA ASP A 389 -21.67 -18.06 18.62
C ASP A 389 -21.41 -18.23 17.10
N SER A 390 -20.15 -18.24 16.66
CA SER A 390 -19.82 -18.33 15.22
C SER A 390 -20.32 -19.60 14.56
N TYR A 391 -20.43 -20.71 15.31
CA TYR A 391 -21.01 -21.95 14.79
C TYR A 391 -22.45 -21.73 14.33
N THR A 392 -23.29 -21.11 15.17
CA THR A 392 -24.70 -20.84 14.85
C THR A 392 -24.83 -19.99 13.60
N PHE A 393 -24.11 -18.86 13.54
CA PHE A 393 -24.15 -17.97 12.37
C PHE A 393 -23.59 -18.62 11.10
N SER A 394 -22.55 -19.44 11.24
CA SER A 394 -22.02 -20.21 10.11
C SER A 394 -23.06 -21.19 9.60
N ARG A 395 -23.75 -21.92 10.47
CA ARG A 395 -24.80 -22.87 10.08
C ARG A 395 -25.96 -22.19 9.36
N GLU A 396 -26.32 -20.96 9.73
CA GLU A 396 -27.33 -20.15 9.03
C GLU A 396 -26.88 -19.72 7.63
N SER A 397 -25.57 -19.61 7.40
CA SER A 397 -24.97 -19.21 6.12
C SER A 397 -24.60 -20.39 5.20
N LEU A 398 -24.64 -21.62 5.73
CA LEU A 398 -24.37 -22.83 4.95
C LEU A 398 -25.63 -23.31 4.24
N ALA A 399 -25.43 -24.07 3.16
CA ALA A 399 -26.51 -24.69 2.39
C ALA A 399 -27.45 -25.48 3.31
N ASN A 400 -28.75 -25.19 3.24
CA ASN A 400 -29.78 -25.92 3.97
C ASN A 400 -30.21 -27.16 3.18
N SER A 401 -30.49 -28.27 3.89
CA SER A 401 -31.17 -29.47 3.35
C SER A 401 -30.47 -30.19 2.18
N ALA A 402 -31.04 -31.32 1.75
CA ALA A 402 -30.67 -31.93 0.48
C ALA A 402 -31.07 -30.96 -0.66
N PRO A 403 -30.13 -30.54 -1.52
CA PRO A 403 -30.39 -29.49 -2.49
C PRO A 403 -31.44 -29.90 -3.51
N LYS A 404 -32.34 -28.99 -3.87
CA LYS A 404 -33.27 -29.18 -4.97
C LYS A 404 -32.52 -29.19 -6.30
N THR A 405 -32.63 -30.29 -7.03
CA THR A 405 -31.93 -30.48 -8.30
C THR A 405 -32.73 -29.97 -9.50
N ILE A 406 -32.01 -29.60 -10.56
CA ILE A 406 -32.55 -29.24 -11.88
C ILE A 406 -31.84 -30.07 -12.96
N ASP A 407 -32.36 -30.07 -14.19
CA ASP A 407 -31.63 -30.69 -15.31
C ASP A 407 -30.64 -29.71 -15.97
N LEU A 408 -29.72 -30.24 -16.79
CA LEU A 408 -28.73 -29.43 -17.50
C LEU A 408 -29.37 -28.41 -18.47
N ALA A 409 -30.54 -28.74 -19.02
CA ALA A 409 -31.26 -27.83 -19.92
C ALA A 409 -31.73 -26.58 -19.16
N THR A 410 -32.23 -26.76 -17.93
CA THR A 410 -32.62 -25.67 -17.03
C THR A 410 -31.40 -24.86 -16.61
N ALA A 411 -30.27 -25.48 -16.28
CA ALA A 411 -29.04 -24.74 -15.98
C ALA A 411 -28.55 -23.88 -17.17
N ARG A 412 -28.61 -24.40 -18.40
CA ARG A 412 -28.30 -23.63 -19.61
C ARG A 412 -29.27 -22.47 -19.83
N ARG A 413 -30.56 -22.67 -19.55
CA ARG A 413 -31.56 -21.60 -19.61
C ARG A 413 -31.21 -20.48 -18.62
N LEU A 414 -30.90 -20.82 -17.37
CA LEU A 414 -30.52 -19.83 -16.34
C LEU A 414 -29.25 -19.06 -16.72
N PHE A 415 -28.26 -19.74 -17.32
CA PHE A 415 -27.07 -19.09 -17.85
C PHE A 415 -27.40 -18.06 -18.92
N ASN A 416 -28.19 -18.44 -19.94
CA ASN A 416 -28.60 -17.53 -21.01
C ASN A 416 -29.45 -16.36 -20.49
N GLU A 417 -30.31 -16.61 -19.49
CA GLU A 417 -31.08 -15.56 -18.82
C GLU A 417 -30.18 -14.58 -18.08
N ALA A 418 -29.13 -15.05 -17.40
CA ALA A 418 -28.15 -14.20 -16.74
C ALA A 418 -27.32 -13.37 -17.72
N GLU A 419 -26.82 -13.98 -18.79
CA GLU A 419 -26.10 -13.30 -19.85
C GLU A 419 -26.94 -12.16 -20.48
N ALA A 420 -28.25 -12.37 -20.62
CA ALA A 420 -29.19 -11.38 -21.16
C ALA A 420 -29.59 -10.26 -20.17
N MET A 421 -29.08 -10.24 -18.93
CA MET A 421 -29.39 -9.20 -17.94
C MET A 421 -28.64 -7.89 -18.26
N GLU A 422 -29.31 -6.96 -18.96
CA GLU A 422 -28.74 -5.65 -19.36
C GLU A 422 -28.38 -4.73 -18.17
N ASP A 423 -28.96 -4.99 -17.00
CA ASP A 423 -28.70 -4.24 -15.78
C ASP A 423 -27.54 -4.80 -14.94
N ILE A 424 -26.84 -5.80 -15.47
CA ILE A 424 -25.60 -6.34 -14.88
C ILE A 424 -24.40 -5.90 -15.72
N ALA A 425 -23.40 -5.31 -15.04
CA ALA A 425 -22.16 -4.85 -15.68
C ALA A 425 -21.18 -6.00 -15.98
N TRP A 426 -21.49 -6.87 -16.96
CA TRP A 426 -20.66 -8.02 -17.34
C TRP A 426 -19.27 -7.64 -17.85
N ASP A 427 -19.17 -6.53 -18.57
CA ASP A 427 -17.91 -6.03 -19.13
C ASP A 427 -16.99 -5.38 -18.07
N TYR A 428 -17.56 -4.99 -16.92
CA TYR A 428 -16.78 -4.48 -15.80
C TYR A 428 -16.33 -5.63 -14.89
N LYS A 429 -15.24 -6.28 -15.28
CA LYS A 429 -14.69 -7.45 -14.56
C LYS A 429 -13.78 -7.07 -13.38
N ALA A 430 -13.37 -5.81 -13.25
CA ALA A 430 -12.39 -5.40 -12.24
C ALA A 430 -12.91 -5.56 -10.79
N ASP A 431 -14.23 -5.47 -10.58
CA ASP A 431 -14.88 -5.61 -9.27
C ASP A 431 -16.37 -6.00 -9.46
N GLY A 432 -17.13 -6.15 -8.37
CA GLY A 432 -18.59 -6.30 -8.39
C GLY A 432 -19.12 -7.74 -8.49
N CYS A 433 -18.24 -8.74 -8.41
CA CYS A 433 -18.65 -10.15 -8.48
C CYS A 433 -19.73 -10.52 -7.46
N TYR A 434 -19.62 -9.99 -6.25
CA TYR A 434 -20.61 -10.14 -5.18
C TYR A 434 -22.00 -9.62 -5.56
N ALA A 435 -22.07 -8.43 -6.17
CA ALA A 435 -23.31 -7.83 -6.61
C ALA A 435 -23.95 -8.60 -7.78
N ARG A 436 -23.15 -9.02 -8.77
CA ARG A 436 -23.63 -9.86 -9.87
C ARG A 436 -24.18 -11.19 -9.36
N ALA A 437 -23.42 -11.87 -8.49
CA ALA A 437 -23.81 -13.15 -7.91
C ALA A 437 -25.09 -13.05 -7.08
N HIS A 438 -25.25 -11.97 -6.29
CA HIS A 438 -26.43 -11.78 -5.46
C HIS A 438 -27.69 -11.48 -6.30
N LEU A 439 -27.61 -10.58 -7.29
CA LEU A 439 -28.72 -10.30 -8.20
C LEU A 439 -29.16 -11.53 -8.99
N MET A 440 -28.20 -12.30 -9.51
CA MET A 440 -28.50 -13.57 -10.19
C MET A 440 -29.20 -14.56 -9.26
N ALA A 441 -28.68 -14.74 -8.03
CA ALA A 441 -29.26 -15.67 -7.07
C ALA A 441 -30.73 -15.34 -6.78
N ARG A 442 -31.05 -14.07 -6.48
CA ARG A 442 -32.45 -13.67 -6.22
C ARG A 442 -33.37 -13.87 -7.41
N ARG A 443 -32.91 -13.56 -8.63
CA ARG A 443 -33.70 -13.78 -9.85
C ARG A 443 -33.96 -15.26 -10.15
N PHE A 444 -33.02 -16.14 -9.83
CA PHE A 444 -33.21 -17.58 -9.98
C PHE A 444 -34.16 -18.12 -8.89
N GLU A 445 -34.05 -17.62 -7.66
CA GLU A 445 -34.93 -17.99 -6.56
C GLU A 445 -36.38 -17.52 -6.76
N GLU A 446 -36.60 -16.36 -7.38
CA GLU A 446 -37.92 -15.90 -7.83
C GLU A 446 -38.58 -16.89 -8.81
N GLN A 447 -37.78 -17.68 -9.53
CA GLN A 447 -38.26 -18.76 -10.41
C GLN A 447 -38.42 -20.11 -9.68
N GLY A 448 -38.22 -20.14 -8.36
CA GLY A 448 -38.28 -21.36 -7.54
C GLY A 448 -37.08 -22.30 -7.71
N ILE A 449 -35.94 -21.77 -8.18
CA ILE A 449 -34.66 -22.48 -8.26
C ILE A 449 -33.90 -22.24 -6.96
N GLU A 450 -33.41 -23.30 -6.34
CA GLU A 450 -32.53 -23.17 -5.18
C GLU A 450 -31.11 -22.84 -5.66
N VAL A 451 -30.51 -21.83 -5.03
CA VAL A 451 -29.20 -21.29 -5.41
C VAL A 451 -28.31 -21.20 -4.19
N ASP A 452 -27.10 -21.69 -4.36
CA ASP A 452 -26.01 -21.46 -3.42
C ASP A 452 -24.97 -20.55 -4.07
N LYS A 453 -23.89 -20.22 -3.36
CA LYS A 453 -22.73 -19.55 -3.94
C LYS A 453 -21.47 -20.36 -3.75
N VAL A 454 -20.60 -20.32 -4.75
CA VAL A 454 -19.21 -20.73 -4.64
C VAL A 454 -18.34 -19.49 -4.54
N TRP A 455 -17.42 -19.53 -3.57
CA TRP A 455 -16.45 -18.48 -3.31
C TRP A 455 -15.07 -19.06 -3.53
N ILE A 456 -14.19 -18.28 -4.17
CA ILE A 456 -12.77 -18.61 -4.29
C ILE A 456 -11.93 -17.45 -3.75
N LYS A 457 -10.94 -17.76 -2.93
CA LYS A 457 -10.04 -16.81 -2.28
C LYS A 457 -8.60 -17.19 -2.56
N GLY A 458 -7.81 -16.24 -3.06
CA GLY A 458 -6.39 -16.47 -3.37
C GLY A 458 -5.74 -15.25 -4.01
N GLU A 459 -4.54 -15.43 -4.56
CA GLU A 459 -3.97 -14.56 -5.58
C GLU A 459 -4.48 -15.04 -6.94
N LEU A 460 -5.58 -14.46 -7.43
CA LEU A 460 -6.28 -14.92 -8.62
C LEU A 460 -5.96 -14.02 -9.80
N ASN A 461 -5.40 -14.56 -10.87
CA ASN A 461 -5.13 -13.85 -12.11
C ASN A 461 -6.07 -14.37 -13.20
N VAL A 462 -6.72 -13.47 -13.94
CA VAL A 462 -7.55 -13.80 -15.10
C VAL A 462 -6.86 -13.27 -16.35
N PRO A 463 -6.02 -14.09 -17.02
CA PRO A 463 -5.20 -13.64 -18.13
C PRO A 463 -6.00 -13.05 -19.29
N SER A 464 -7.18 -13.61 -19.57
CA SER A 464 -8.07 -13.14 -20.65
C SER A 464 -8.57 -11.71 -20.44
N ALA A 465 -8.64 -11.25 -19.19
CA ALA A 465 -9.07 -9.90 -18.84
C ALA A 465 -7.91 -8.99 -18.38
N GLY A 466 -6.72 -9.55 -18.10
CA GLY A 466 -5.60 -8.80 -17.53
C GLY A 466 -5.88 -8.28 -16.13
N ILE A 467 -6.72 -8.98 -15.36
CA ILE A 467 -7.20 -8.55 -14.04
C ILE A 467 -6.68 -9.50 -12.96
N GLN A 468 -6.36 -8.93 -11.80
CA GLN A 468 -6.04 -9.66 -10.59
C GLN A 468 -7.14 -9.44 -9.55
N TRP A 469 -7.61 -10.53 -8.96
CA TRP A 469 -8.57 -10.51 -7.87
C TRP A 469 -7.97 -11.11 -6.62
N ASN A 470 -8.45 -10.61 -5.48
CA ASN A 470 -8.18 -11.22 -4.20
C ASN A 470 -9.27 -12.21 -3.78
N PHE A 471 -10.44 -12.25 -4.42
CA PHE A 471 -11.46 -13.30 -4.33
C PHE A 471 -12.43 -13.17 -5.51
N HIS A 472 -13.19 -14.23 -5.79
CA HIS A 472 -14.30 -14.20 -6.75
C HIS A 472 -15.48 -15.03 -6.23
N VAL A 473 -16.68 -14.74 -6.72
CA VAL A 473 -17.92 -15.43 -6.33
C VAL A 473 -18.87 -15.56 -7.49
N ALA A 474 -19.56 -16.69 -7.56
CA ALA A 474 -20.62 -16.94 -8.52
C ALA A 474 -21.74 -17.81 -7.91
N PRO A 475 -22.99 -17.69 -8.41
CA PRO A 475 -24.06 -18.63 -8.10
C PRO A 475 -23.71 -20.05 -8.52
N ILE A 476 -24.15 -21.02 -7.73
CA ILE A 476 -24.17 -22.42 -8.10
C ILE A 476 -25.58 -22.98 -8.05
N VAL A 477 -25.86 -23.89 -8.98
CA VAL A 477 -27.08 -24.68 -9.02
C VAL A 477 -26.74 -26.17 -9.01
N TYR A 478 -27.65 -26.99 -8.52
CA TYR A 478 -27.47 -28.44 -8.41
C TYR A 478 -28.10 -29.13 -9.61
N VAL A 479 -27.28 -29.69 -10.49
CA VAL A 479 -27.73 -30.34 -11.72
C VAL A 479 -27.70 -31.86 -11.56
N GLU A 480 -28.84 -32.51 -11.75
CA GLU A 480 -28.95 -33.97 -11.75
C GLU A 480 -28.98 -34.51 -13.18
N ASP A 481 -28.10 -35.48 -13.47
CA ASP A 481 -28.08 -36.15 -14.77
C ASP A 481 -29.15 -37.26 -14.86
N ALA A 482 -29.30 -37.87 -16.05
CA ALA A 482 -30.28 -38.93 -16.27
C ALA A 482 -30.02 -40.21 -15.45
N ASN A 483 -28.83 -40.35 -14.83
CA ASN A 483 -28.47 -41.47 -13.96
C ASN A 483 -28.67 -41.14 -12.47
N GLY A 484 -29.14 -39.93 -12.14
CA GLY A 484 -29.31 -39.46 -10.76
C GLY A 484 -28.03 -38.91 -10.11
N ASN A 485 -26.98 -38.66 -10.88
CA ASN A 485 -25.76 -38.03 -10.34
C ASN A 485 -25.97 -36.53 -10.23
N VAL A 486 -25.79 -35.98 -9.04
CA VAL A 486 -25.90 -34.53 -8.76
C VAL A 486 -24.54 -33.87 -8.84
N GLN A 487 -24.44 -32.76 -9.58
CA GLN A 487 -23.24 -31.96 -9.76
C GLN A 487 -23.52 -30.48 -9.46
N LYS A 488 -22.57 -29.79 -8.81
CA LYS A 488 -22.61 -28.34 -8.63
C LYS A 488 -22.16 -27.68 -9.94
N MET A 489 -23.01 -26.85 -10.52
CA MET A 489 -22.72 -26.11 -11.74
C MET A 489 -22.71 -24.61 -11.45
N VAL A 490 -21.61 -23.95 -11.81
CA VAL A 490 -21.40 -22.51 -11.67
C VAL A 490 -22.06 -21.77 -12.83
N ILE A 491 -22.80 -20.71 -12.52
CA ILE A 491 -23.39 -19.79 -13.50
C ILE A 491 -22.64 -18.46 -13.44
N ASP A 492 -21.68 -18.25 -14.34
CA ASP A 492 -20.86 -17.04 -14.36
C ASP A 492 -20.58 -16.54 -15.79
N PRO A 493 -21.47 -15.71 -16.37
CA PRO A 493 -21.26 -15.10 -17.69
C PRO A 493 -20.04 -14.17 -17.76
N SER A 494 -19.47 -13.75 -16.63
CA SER A 494 -18.27 -12.89 -16.66
C SER A 494 -16.99 -13.65 -17.05
N LEU A 495 -16.98 -14.98 -16.91
CA LEU A 495 -15.82 -15.85 -17.16
C LEU A 495 -16.07 -17.00 -18.13
N MET A 496 -17.32 -17.47 -18.24
CA MET A 496 -17.68 -18.70 -18.95
C MET A 496 -18.69 -18.43 -20.07
N ASP A 497 -18.78 -19.33 -21.04
CA ASP A 497 -19.78 -19.30 -22.13
C ASP A 497 -20.96 -20.27 -21.88
N GLY A 498 -21.10 -20.77 -20.64
CA GLY A 498 -22.14 -21.70 -20.25
C GLY A 498 -22.00 -22.16 -18.79
N PRO A 499 -22.96 -22.96 -18.29
CA PRO A 499 -22.84 -23.57 -16.98
C PRO A 499 -21.66 -24.56 -16.99
N VAL A 500 -20.78 -24.49 -15.99
CA VAL A 500 -19.58 -25.34 -15.88
C VAL A 500 -19.41 -25.91 -14.48
N SER A 501 -18.53 -26.90 -14.31
CA SER A 501 -18.18 -27.40 -12.97
C SER A 501 -17.43 -26.33 -12.16
N VAL A 502 -17.40 -26.49 -10.84
CA VAL A 502 -16.59 -25.62 -9.96
C VAL A 502 -15.10 -25.69 -10.32
N ASP A 503 -14.61 -26.88 -10.68
CA ASP A 503 -13.21 -27.07 -11.06
C ASP A 503 -12.86 -26.31 -12.35
N ASP A 504 -13.70 -26.44 -13.38
CA ASP A 504 -13.53 -25.72 -14.66
C ASP A 504 -13.57 -24.21 -14.46
N TRP A 505 -14.54 -23.72 -13.67
CA TRP A 505 -14.63 -22.30 -13.31
C TRP A 505 -13.37 -21.84 -12.57
N SER A 506 -12.92 -22.60 -11.55
CA SER A 506 -11.73 -22.27 -10.78
C SER A 506 -10.45 -22.26 -11.62
N ALA A 507 -10.38 -23.09 -12.67
CA ALA A 507 -9.24 -23.21 -13.56
C ALA A 507 -9.06 -22.01 -14.49
N THR A 508 -10.11 -21.21 -14.71
CA THR A 508 -10.01 -19.94 -15.47
C THR A 508 -9.24 -18.85 -14.72
N MET A 509 -9.14 -18.98 -13.40
CA MET A 509 -8.39 -18.09 -12.52
C MET A 509 -7.04 -18.73 -12.19
N GLN A 510 -5.98 -18.27 -12.86
CA GLN A 510 -4.61 -18.69 -12.55
C GLN A 510 -4.28 -18.33 -11.09
N LYS A 511 -3.78 -19.32 -10.35
CA LYS A 511 -3.48 -19.20 -8.92
C LYS A 511 -2.01 -18.80 -8.76
N GLY A 512 -1.74 -17.69 -8.08
CA GLY A 512 -0.38 -17.23 -7.74
C GLY A 512 0.27 -18.02 -6.59
N ALA A 513 -0.57 -18.70 -5.81
CA ALA A 513 -0.20 -19.62 -4.75
C ALA A 513 0.48 -20.88 -5.31
N ILE A 514 1.55 -21.34 -4.65
CA ILE A 514 2.24 -22.59 -5.04
C ILE A 514 1.64 -23.85 -4.39
N GLY A 515 0.87 -23.69 -3.32
CA GLY A 515 0.18 -24.76 -2.63
C GLY A 515 -1.14 -25.14 -3.29
N GLU A 516 -1.77 -26.17 -2.74
CA GLU A 516 -3.02 -26.70 -3.28
C GLU A 516 -4.21 -25.76 -3.04
N THR A 517 -5.28 -26.01 -3.80
CA THR A 517 -6.59 -25.42 -3.51
C THR A 517 -7.26 -26.26 -2.44
N VAL A 518 -7.61 -25.63 -1.32
CA VAL A 518 -8.28 -26.28 -0.20
C VAL A 518 -9.77 -25.93 -0.19
N GLU A 519 -10.62 -26.94 0.01
CA GLU A 519 -12.03 -26.70 0.31
C GLU A 519 -12.18 -26.33 1.78
N THR A 520 -12.98 -25.32 2.08
CA THR A 520 -13.16 -24.74 3.41
C THR A 520 -14.64 -24.45 3.66
N GLN A 521 -15.02 -24.28 4.92
CA GLN A 521 -16.36 -23.79 5.28
C GLN A 521 -16.47 -22.30 4.97
N PHE A 522 -17.68 -21.80 4.74
CA PHE A 522 -17.91 -20.37 4.62
C PHE A 522 -17.91 -19.69 6.00
N PRO A 523 -17.29 -18.50 6.14
CA PRO A 523 -16.55 -17.77 5.12
C PRO A 523 -15.17 -18.39 4.88
N PHE A 524 -14.64 -18.22 3.66
CA PHE A 524 -13.29 -18.68 3.37
C PHE A 524 -12.24 -18.00 4.29
N PRO A 525 -11.09 -18.64 4.55
CA PRO A 525 -10.02 -18.05 5.33
C PRO A 525 -9.41 -16.79 4.69
N ASN A 526 -9.41 -15.67 5.40
CA ASN A 526 -8.93 -14.39 4.88
C ASN A 526 -7.41 -14.36 4.59
N ASN A 527 -6.64 -15.20 5.27
CA ASN A 527 -5.19 -15.30 5.19
C ASN A 527 -4.70 -16.48 4.32
N VAL A 528 -5.57 -17.09 3.51
CA VAL A 528 -5.16 -18.25 2.69
C VAL A 528 -4.04 -17.91 1.68
N SER A 529 -4.06 -16.71 1.08
CA SER A 529 -2.99 -16.24 0.18
C SER A 529 -1.65 -16.06 0.91
N ASN A 530 -1.70 -15.69 2.19
CA ASN A 530 -0.51 -15.54 3.05
C ASN A 530 0.13 -16.89 3.33
N LEU A 531 -0.64 -17.97 3.17
CA LEU A 531 -0.22 -19.35 3.37
C LEU A 531 0.05 -20.06 2.03
N GLU A 532 0.25 -19.31 0.95
CA GLU A 532 0.56 -19.87 -0.37
C GLU A 532 -0.50 -20.89 -0.83
N ARG A 533 -1.77 -20.65 -0.49
CA ARG A 533 -2.90 -21.50 -0.83
C ARG A 533 -4.01 -20.73 -1.53
N THR A 534 -4.92 -21.47 -2.14
CA THR A 534 -6.22 -20.95 -2.59
C THR A 534 -7.32 -21.66 -1.79
N ALA A 535 -8.37 -20.96 -1.37
CA ALA A 535 -9.52 -21.58 -0.72
C ALA A 535 -10.73 -21.53 -1.64
N ILE A 536 -11.50 -22.62 -1.67
CA ILE A 536 -12.88 -22.64 -2.17
C ILE A 536 -13.80 -22.83 -0.97
N ALA A 537 -14.90 -22.08 -0.92
CA ALA A 537 -15.93 -22.22 0.09
C ALA A 537 -17.32 -22.15 -0.55
N TYR A 538 -18.31 -22.73 0.13
CA TYR A 538 -19.70 -22.74 -0.31
C TYR A 538 -20.59 -22.10 0.75
N SER A 539 -21.54 -21.28 0.32
CA SER A 539 -22.59 -20.72 1.18
C SER A 539 -23.94 -20.92 0.51
N ASN A 540 -25.02 -20.71 1.26
CA ASN A 540 -26.31 -20.44 0.64
C ASN A 540 -26.33 -19.08 -0.09
N SER A 541 -27.48 -18.71 -0.65
CA SER A 541 -27.67 -17.44 -1.37
C SER A 541 -27.73 -16.20 -0.48
N GLU A 542 -27.71 -16.32 0.85
CA GLU A 542 -27.90 -15.17 1.75
C GLU A 542 -26.70 -14.22 1.86
N PRO A 543 -25.44 -14.67 2.00
CA PRO A 543 -24.31 -13.75 2.14
C PRO A 543 -24.10 -12.91 0.89
N TYR A 544 -24.01 -11.59 1.04
CA TYR A 544 -23.71 -10.67 -0.06
C TYR A 544 -22.19 -10.56 -0.26
N LEU A 545 -21.43 -10.33 0.81
CA LEU A 545 -19.97 -10.42 0.88
C LEU A 545 -19.53 -11.42 1.97
N PRO A 546 -18.30 -11.95 1.88
CA PRO A 546 -17.74 -12.85 2.89
C PRO A 546 -17.48 -12.17 4.24
N TYR A 547 -17.53 -10.84 4.30
CA TYR A 547 -17.22 -10.04 5.48
C TYR A 547 -18.31 -9.02 5.82
N ASP A 548 -19.54 -9.24 5.36
CA ASP A 548 -20.63 -8.38 5.75
C ASP A 548 -21.00 -8.52 7.21
N LYS A 549 -21.62 -7.46 7.73
CA LYS A 549 -22.31 -7.55 9.01
C LYS A 549 -23.41 -8.59 8.88
N ILE A 550 -23.43 -9.52 9.83
CA ILE A 550 -24.45 -10.58 9.94
C ILE A 550 -25.87 -9.98 9.96
N THR A 551 -26.01 -8.72 10.42
CA THR A 551 -27.28 -8.01 10.55
C THR A 551 -27.75 -7.30 9.29
N MET A 552 -27.05 -7.41 8.16
CA MET A 552 -27.42 -6.72 6.92
C MET A 552 -28.70 -7.34 6.33
N SER A 553 -29.72 -6.51 6.13
CA SER A 553 -31.01 -6.93 5.57
C SER A 553 -30.93 -7.21 4.08
N GLU A 554 -31.86 -8.00 3.57
CA GLU A 554 -31.94 -8.30 2.13
C GLU A 554 -32.17 -7.03 1.28
N GLU A 555 -32.99 -6.10 1.76
CA GLU A 555 -33.24 -4.82 1.08
C GLU A 555 -31.95 -3.99 0.94
N GLU A 556 -31.11 -3.95 1.98
CA GLU A 556 -29.81 -3.28 1.93
C GLU A 556 -28.87 -3.95 0.93
N LYS A 557 -28.82 -5.29 0.89
CA LYS A 557 -27.97 -6.04 -0.05
C LYS A 557 -28.40 -5.80 -1.49
N MET A 558 -29.69 -5.85 -1.76
CA MET A 558 -30.25 -5.57 -3.09
C MET A 558 -30.02 -4.11 -3.51
N THR A 559 -30.18 -3.15 -2.59
CA THR A 559 -29.89 -1.74 -2.86
C THR A 559 -28.43 -1.54 -3.25
N GLN A 560 -27.50 -2.08 -2.44
CA GLN A 560 -26.06 -1.99 -2.73
C GLN A 560 -25.68 -2.70 -4.03
N SER A 561 -26.29 -3.86 -4.32
CA SER A 561 -26.03 -4.60 -5.56
C SER A 561 -26.42 -3.78 -6.79
N ASN A 562 -27.62 -3.20 -6.78
CA ASN A 562 -28.13 -2.37 -7.87
C ASN A 562 -27.30 -1.09 -8.06
N GLU A 563 -26.99 -0.38 -6.97
CA GLU A 563 -26.15 0.83 -7.02
C GLU A 563 -24.74 0.52 -7.58
N THR A 564 -24.18 -0.64 -7.22
CA THR A 564 -22.89 -1.11 -7.73
C THR A 564 -22.96 -1.36 -9.23
N MET A 565 -24.00 -2.06 -9.73
CA MET A 565 -24.17 -2.31 -11.17
C MET A 565 -24.40 -1.03 -11.96
N VAL A 566 -25.24 -0.11 -11.48
CA VAL A 566 -25.47 1.20 -12.12
C VAL A 566 -24.16 1.98 -12.25
N ARG A 567 -23.36 2.01 -11.19
CA ARG A 567 -22.04 2.67 -11.20
C ARG A 567 -21.11 2.06 -12.24
N TYR A 568 -21.06 0.73 -12.33
CA TYR A 568 -20.14 0.02 -13.22
C TYR A 568 -20.58 0.01 -14.68
N LEU A 569 -21.88 0.01 -14.97
CA LEU A 569 -22.42 0.27 -16.30
C LEU A 569 -22.04 1.68 -16.79
N GLY A 570 -22.02 2.67 -15.90
CA GLY A 570 -21.51 4.00 -16.25
C GLY A 570 -20.02 4.02 -16.60
N PHE A 571 -19.21 3.10 -16.04
CA PHE A 571 -17.79 3.00 -16.37
C PHE A 571 -17.54 2.28 -17.71
N SER A 572 -18.35 1.28 -18.07
CA SER A 572 -18.20 0.58 -19.36
C SER A 572 -18.49 1.48 -20.56
N GLU A 573 -19.37 2.47 -20.41
CA GLU A 573 -19.60 3.48 -21.46
C GLU A 573 -18.37 4.36 -21.73
N PHE A 574 -17.56 4.65 -20.71
CA PHE A 574 -16.35 5.47 -20.85
C PHE A 574 -15.13 4.67 -21.36
N SER A 575 -15.03 3.38 -21.04
CA SER A 575 -13.94 2.53 -21.54
C SER A 575 -14.13 2.10 -23.01
N GLY A 576 -15.36 2.20 -23.54
CA GLY A 576 -15.69 1.91 -24.94
C GLY A 576 -15.35 3.04 -25.93
N SER A 577 -14.94 4.23 -25.46
CA SER A 577 -14.59 5.37 -26.31
C SER A 577 -13.17 5.88 -26.07
N GLY A 578 -12.18 5.15 -26.58
CA GLY A 578 -10.79 5.60 -26.72
C GLY A 578 -10.06 4.79 -27.80
N PRO A 579 -9.21 5.43 -28.63
CA PRO A 579 -8.73 4.93 -29.93
C PRO A 579 -7.82 3.70 -29.89
#